data_AF-A0A4R2JN62-F1
#
_entry.id   AF-A0A4R2JN62-F1
#
_cell.length_a   1.000
_cell.length_b   1.000
_cell.length_c   1.000
_cell.angle_alpha   90.00
_cell.angle_beta   90.00
_cell.angle_gamma   90.00
#
_symmetry.space_group_name_H-M   'P 1'
#
loop_
_entity.id
_entity.type
_entity.pdbx_description
1 polymer ?
#
loop_
_entity_poly.entity_id
_entity_poly.type
_entity_poly.pdbx_seq_one_letter_code
_entity_poly.pdbx_strand_id
1 'polypeptide(L)' 'MAAGVSVDYYARLEQGRERNPSGQVIDAIGWALRLGPDEVWHAYRLANLLPRVSAGSGADVDPALSRPLQRPAEEC' A
#
# COMPACT_ATOMS: atom_id res chain seq x y z
N MET A 1 -16.60 -14.16 10.97
CA MET A 1 -17.52 -13.97 9.83
C MET A 1 -16.67 -13.78 8.60
N ALA A 2 -16.90 -14.56 7.53
CA ALA A 2 -16.25 -14.33 6.25
C ALA A 2 -16.56 -12.91 5.79
N ALA A 3 -15.58 -12.21 5.21
CA ALA A 3 -15.77 -10.86 4.71
C ALA A 3 -17.03 -10.85 3.83
N GLY A 4 -18.08 -10.14 4.23
CA GLY A 4 -19.35 -10.01 3.51
C GLY A 4 -19.17 -9.16 2.25
N VAL A 5 -18.23 -9.58 1.41
CA VAL A 5 -17.60 -8.81 0.36
C VAL A 5 -17.79 -9.62 -0.92
N SER A 6 -18.33 -8.98 -1.95
CA SER A 6 -18.59 -9.63 -3.24
C SER A 6 -17.29 -10.19 -3.85
N VAL A 7 -17.39 -11.30 -4.58
CA VAL A 7 -16.27 -11.86 -5.37
C VAL A 7 -15.65 -10.80 -6.29
N ASP A 8 -16.49 -9.95 -6.87
CA ASP A 8 -16.08 -8.83 -7.73
C ASP A 8 -15.29 -7.75 -6.96
N TYR A 9 -15.57 -7.57 -5.67
CA TYR A 9 -14.78 -6.68 -4.82
C TYR A 9 -13.37 -7.24 -4.56
N TYR A 10 -13.25 -8.55 -4.30
CA TYR A 10 -11.94 -9.19 -4.13
C TYR A 10 -11.10 -9.08 -5.41
N ALA A 11 -11.70 -9.32 -6.58
CA ALA A 11 -11.02 -9.17 -7.87
C ALA A 11 -10.50 -7.75 -8.11
N ARG A 12 -11.25 -6.71 -7.71
CA ARG A 12 -10.76 -5.32 -7.78
C ARG A 12 -9.60 -5.05 -6.82
N LEU A 13 -9.61 -5.67 -5.64
CA LEU A 13 -8.55 -5.54 -4.67
C LEU A 13 -7.24 -6.15 -5.20
N GLU A 14 -7.30 -7.35 -5.78
CA GLU A 14 -6.14 -8.01 -6.40
C GLU A 14 -5.59 -7.24 -7.59
N GLN A 15 -6.48 -6.62 -8.38
CA GLN A 15 -6.10 -5.79 -9.53
C GLN A 15 -5.61 -4.39 -9.14
N GLY A 16 -5.57 -4.05 -7.84
CA GLY A 16 -5.17 -2.74 -7.34
C GLY A 16 -6.14 -1.60 -7.74
N ARG A 17 -7.36 -1.94 -8.13
CA ARG A 17 -8.43 -0.99 -8.50
C ARG A 17 -9.21 -0.51 -7.29
N GLU A 18 -9.31 -1.35 -6.27
CA GLU A 18 -9.78 -0.96 -4.94
C GLU A 18 -8.59 -0.41 -4.13
N ARG A 19 -8.67 0.86 -3.70
CA ARG A 19 -7.52 1.60 -3.12
C ARG A 19 -7.69 1.93 -1.65
N ASN A 20 -8.92 1.89 -1.14
CA ASN A 20 -9.23 2.23 0.25
C ASN A 20 -10.26 1.25 0.82
N PRO A 21 -9.91 -0.04 0.97
CA PRO A 21 -10.76 -0.97 1.71
C PRO A 21 -10.91 -0.50 3.16
N SER A 22 -12.06 -0.78 3.79
CA SER A 22 -12.28 -0.42 5.19
C SER A 22 -11.50 -1.35 6.13
N GLY A 23 -11.26 -0.91 7.37
CA GLY A 23 -10.61 -1.74 8.39
C GLY A 23 -11.36 -3.06 8.65
N GLN A 24 -12.70 -3.01 8.65
CA GLN A 24 -13.53 -4.20 8.80
C GLN A 24 -13.32 -5.23 7.68
N VAL A 25 -13.09 -4.78 6.44
CA VAL A 25 -12.79 -5.66 5.31
C VAL A 25 -11.42 -6.31 5.48
N ILE A 26 -10.41 -5.54 5.91
CA ILE A 26 -9.06 -6.05 6.17
C ILE A 26 -9.06 -7.06 7.33
N ASP A 27 -9.80 -6.79 8.41
CA ASP A 27 -9.96 -7.73 9.52
C ASP A 27 -10.57 -9.03 9.01
N ALA A 28 -11.67 -8.95 8.26
CA ALA A 28 -12.36 -10.14 7.77
C ALA A 28 -11.52 -10.95 6.78
N ILE A 29 -10.68 -10.30 5.96
CA ILE A 29 -9.68 -10.96 5.11
C ILE A 29 -8.62 -11.65 5.98
N GLY A 30 -8.10 -10.96 7.01
CA GLY A 30 -7.13 -11.52 7.95
C GLY A 30 -7.66 -12.78 8.65
N TRP A 31 -8.90 -12.74 9.12
CA TRP A 31 -9.59 -13.89 9.69
C TRP A 31 -9.75 -15.04 8.69
N ALA A 32 -10.19 -14.75 7.46
CA ALA A 32 -10.43 -15.76 6.42
C ALA A 32 -9.13 -16.47 5.98
N LEU A 33 -8.03 -15.71 5.89
CA LEU A 33 -6.71 -16.21 5.48
C LEU A 33 -5.85 -16.68 6.66
N ARG A 34 -6.38 -16.63 7.90
CA ARG A 34 -5.67 -16.99 9.14
C ARG A 34 -4.34 -16.24 9.33
N LEU A 35 -4.33 -14.96 8.96
CA LEU A 35 -3.16 -14.10 9.11
C LEU A 35 -2.81 -13.87 10.58
N GLY A 36 -1.52 -13.86 10.87
CA GLY A 36 -0.97 -13.44 12.16
C GLY A 36 -1.07 -11.92 12.36
N PRO A 37 -0.82 -11.43 13.58
CA PRO A 37 -0.95 -10.01 13.92
C PRO A 37 -0.08 -9.11 13.03
N ASP A 38 1.18 -9.49 12.75
CA ASP A 38 2.08 -8.70 11.92
C ASP A 38 1.62 -8.62 10.45
N GLU A 39 1.05 -9.70 9.93
CA GLU A 39 0.51 -9.77 8.57
C GLU A 39 -0.75 -8.92 8.44
N VAL A 40 -1.60 -8.90 9.47
CA VAL A 40 -2.76 -7.99 9.54
C VAL A 40 -2.27 -6.55 9.60
N TRP A 41 -1.29 -6.22 10.45
CA TRP A 41 -0.69 -4.88 10.51
C TRP A 41 -0.09 -4.44 9.18
N HIS A 42 0.55 -5.38 8.46
CA HIS A 42 1.06 -5.13 7.13
C HIS A 42 -0.06 -4.83 6.13
N ALA A 43 -1.15 -5.59 6.15
CA ALA A 43 -2.31 -5.34 5.30
C ALA A 43 -2.95 -3.97 5.57
N TYR A 44 -3.07 -3.55 6.83
CA TYR A 44 -3.52 -2.21 7.21
C TYR A 44 -2.60 -1.10 6.66
N ARG A 45 -1.29 -1.34 6.62
CA ARG A 45 -0.31 -0.40 6.02
C ARG A 45 -0.49 -0.30 4.50
N LEU A 46 -0.63 -1.43 3.81
CA LEU A 46 -0.86 -1.47 2.36
C LEU A 46 -2.16 -0.77 1.97
N ALA A 47 -3.21 -0.93 2.78
CA ALA A 47 -4.50 -0.27 2.61
C ALA A 47 -4.51 1.22 3.01
N ASN A 48 -3.38 1.78 3.46
CA ASN A 48 -3.27 3.16 3.95
C ASN A 48 -4.29 3.47 5.08
N LEU A 49 -4.59 2.49 5.91
CA LEU A 49 -5.51 2.61 7.06
C LEU A 49 -4.79 2.95 8.36
N LEU A 50 -3.46 2.82 8.39
CA LEU A 50 -2.66 3.28 9.51
C LEU A 50 -2.45 4.78 9.41
N PRO A 51 -2.41 5.50 10.55
CA PRO A 51 -1.94 6.88 10.57
C PRO A 51 -0.59 6.92 9.87
N ARG A 52 -0.48 7.79 8.85
CA ARG A 52 0.83 8.09 8.29
C ARG A 52 1.63 8.70 9.43
N VAL A 53 2.64 7.98 9.90
CA VAL A 53 3.72 8.66 10.59
C VAL A 53 4.29 9.60 9.53
N SER A 54 3.97 10.88 9.67
CA SER A 54 4.69 11.90 8.92
C SER A 54 6.12 11.80 9.40
N ALA A 55 6.93 10.94 8.78
CA ALA A 55 8.35 11.20 8.68
C ALA A 55 8.41 12.64 8.16
N GLY A 56 8.89 13.57 8.99
CA GLY A 56 8.67 15.00 8.85
C GLY A 56 8.67 15.41 7.37
N SER A 57 7.61 16.06 6.93
CA SER A 57 7.52 16.61 5.58
C SER A 57 8.78 17.44 5.34
N GLY A 58 9.67 16.93 4.49
CA GLY A 58 11.05 17.40 4.39
C GLY A 58 12.04 16.51 5.13
N ALA A 59 12.16 15.24 4.72
CA ALA A 59 13.53 14.76 4.55
C ALA A 59 14.15 15.77 3.58
N ASP A 60 15.08 16.58 4.07
CA ASP A 60 16.00 17.35 3.25
C ASP A 60 16.73 16.32 2.39
N VAL A 61 16.10 15.96 1.27
CA VAL A 61 16.74 15.15 0.25
C VAL A 61 17.80 16.08 -0.32
N ASP A 62 19.07 15.72 -0.11
CA ASP A 62 20.18 16.48 -0.66
C ASP A 62 19.85 16.77 -2.14
N PRO A 63 19.80 18.03 -2.57
CA PRO A 63 19.33 18.39 -3.90
C PRO A 63 20.12 17.73 -5.03
N ALA A 64 21.33 17.22 -4.75
CA ALA A 64 22.09 16.40 -5.70
C ALA A 64 21.42 15.06 -6.01
N LEU A 65 20.70 14.47 -5.06
CA LEU A 65 19.98 13.20 -5.21
C LEU A 65 18.66 13.34 -5.98
N SER A 66 18.10 14.55 -6.04
CA SER A 66 16.90 14.86 -6.80
C SER A 66 17.18 15.14 -8.27
N ARG A 67 18.45 15.24 -8.68
CA ARG A 67 18.80 15.53 -10.07
C ARG A 67 18.59 14.28 -10.92
N PRO A 68 17.74 14.32 -11.96
CA PRO A 68 17.53 13.18 -12.82
C PRO A 68 18.83 12.84 -13.55
N LEU A 69 19.19 11.55 -13.55
CA LEU A 69 20.32 11.01 -14.31
C LEU A 69 20.02 11.19 -15.81
N GLN A 70 20.48 12.30 -16.38
CA GLN A 70 20.39 12.51 -17.82
C GLN A 70 21.26 11.47 -18.52
N ARG A 71 20.65 10.66 -19.39
CA ARG A 71 21.40 9.74 -20.25
C ARG A 71 22.34 10.58 -21.12
N PRO A 72 23.64 10.23 -21.24
CA PRO A 72 24.50 10.91 -22.17
C PRO A 72 23.95 10.71 -23.58
N ALA A 73 23.91 11.80 -24.37
CA ALA A 73 23.61 11.72 -25.78
C ALA A 73 24.75 10.92 -26.44
N GLU A 74 24.41 9.79 -27.04
CA GLU A 74 25.36 8.96 -27.78
C GLU A 74 25.87 9.77 -28.97
N GLU A 75 27.16 10.08 -28.98
CA GLU A 75 27.84 10.79 -30.07
C GLU A 75 28.21 9.74 -31.14
N CYS A 76 27.78 9.99 -32.39
CA CYS A 76 27.83 9.08 -33.55
C CYS A 76 29.22 8.56 -33.93
#